data_AF-A0A2D4VXB4-F1
#
_entry.id   AF-A0A2D4VXB4-F1
#
_cell.length_a   1.000
_cell.length_b   1.000
_cell.length_c   1.000
_cell.angle_alpha   90.00
_cell.angle_beta   90.00
_cell.angle_gamma   90.00
#
_symmetry.space_group_name_H-M   'P 1'
#
loop_
_entity.id
_entity.type
_entity.pdbx_description
1 polymer ?
#
loop_
_entity_poly.entity_id
_entity_poly.type
_entity_poly.pdbx_seq_one_letter_code
_entity_poly.pdbx_strand_id
1 'polypeptide(L)'
;MFSRILIANRGEIACRIMATARLMGVETVAVHSVADAQAQHVHMADIALPLGGSGDYLDKEAVVAAAVASGAEAIHPGYGFLSENPDFVTAVEAAGLVFIGPPADAIRAMGLKDAAKTLMQDAGVPVVPGYHGGDQDPKVLAKAADEIGYPVLIKARAGGGGKGMRLVDDPSDFHAALESAIREGAASFGDGHVLIEKYIAAPRHIEVQIFADKAGGVVHMFERDCTMQRRHQKVIEEAPAPGMPDGVRASMCDAAVTAARTIGYTGAGTIEFIADGSAGLREDG
;
A
#
# COMPACT_ATOMS: atom_id res chain seq x y z
N MET A 1 -4.31 24.91 -10.91
CA MET A 1 -5.11 23.83 -11.51
C MET A 1 -4.42 23.45 -12.80
N PHE A 2 -4.20 22.15 -13.04
CA PHE A 2 -3.53 21.71 -14.27
C PHE A 2 -4.44 21.89 -15.47
N SER A 3 -3.87 22.25 -16.61
CA SER A 3 -4.51 22.23 -17.92
C SER A 3 -4.42 20.86 -18.57
N ARG A 4 -3.33 20.12 -18.33
CA ARG A 4 -3.09 18.79 -18.92
C ARG A 4 -2.41 17.85 -17.93
N ILE A 5 -2.90 16.62 -17.81
CA ILE A 5 -2.29 15.56 -17.01
C ILE A 5 -2.09 14.28 -17.81
N LEU A 6 -1.04 13.53 -17.49
CA LEU A 6 -0.82 12.19 -18.00
C LEU A 6 -1.25 11.15 -16.96
N ILE A 7 -1.95 10.11 -17.40
CA ILE A 7 -2.33 9.00 -16.55
C ILE A 7 -1.37 7.84 -16.81
N ALA A 8 -0.47 7.58 -15.85
CA ALA A 8 0.53 6.52 -15.91
C ALA A 8 -0.06 5.17 -15.48
N ASN A 9 -1.17 4.77 -16.11
CA ASN A 9 -1.88 3.54 -15.82
C ASN A 9 -2.75 3.12 -17.04
N ARG A 10 -3.49 2.03 -16.90
CA ARG A 10 -4.34 1.45 -17.95
C ARG A 10 -5.69 0.99 -17.40
N GLY A 11 -6.62 0.66 -18.29
CA GLY A 11 -7.88 0.01 -17.91
C GLY A 11 -8.78 0.91 -17.08
N GLU A 12 -9.49 0.33 -16.11
CA GLU A 12 -10.59 1.01 -15.42
C GLU A 12 -10.11 2.26 -14.64
N ILE A 13 -8.98 2.15 -13.94
CA ILE A 13 -8.49 3.27 -13.11
C ILE A 13 -8.08 4.46 -13.97
N ALA A 14 -7.54 4.21 -15.17
CA ALA A 14 -7.22 5.28 -16.10
C ALA A 14 -8.50 5.98 -16.59
N CYS A 15 -9.54 5.21 -16.95
CA CYS A 15 -10.85 5.76 -17.30
C CYS A 15 -11.47 6.57 -16.14
N ARG A 16 -11.37 6.06 -14.90
CA ARG A 16 -11.90 6.72 -13.69
C ARG A 16 -11.26 8.08 -13.45
N ILE A 17 -9.94 8.18 -13.64
CA ILE A 17 -9.20 9.44 -13.51
C ILE A 17 -9.57 10.41 -14.63
N MET A 18 -9.60 9.93 -15.88
CA MET A 18 -9.97 10.74 -17.05
C MET A 18 -11.38 11.31 -16.95
N ALA A 19 -12.33 10.52 -16.46
CA ALA A 19 -13.70 10.98 -16.23
C ALA A 19 -13.74 12.18 -15.27
N THR A 20 -12.98 12.15 -14.16
CA THR A 20 -12.88 13.29 -13.24
C THR A 20 -12.13 14.47 -13.85
N ALA A 21 -11.01 14.25 -14.52
CA ALA A 21 -10.24 15.31 -15.18
C ALA A 21 -11.10 16.06 -16.21
N ARG A 22 -11.89 15.35 -17.00
CA ARG A 22 -12.82 15.93 -17.97
C ARG A 22 -13.90 16.79 -17.34
N LEU A 23 -14.49 16.36 -16.21
CA LEU A 23 -15.45 17.17 -15.45
C LEU A 23 -14.83 18.47 -14.92
N MET A 24 -13.51 18.46 -14.71
CA MET A 24 -12.73 19.59 -14.22
C MET A 24 -12.16 20.46 -15.35
N GLY A 25 -12.41 20.12 -16.62
CA GLY A 25 -11.87 20.84 -17.78
C GLY A 25 -10.37 20.63 -18.00
N VAL A 26 -9.81 19.53 -17.49
CA VAL A 26 -8.39 19.17 -17.62
C VAL A 26 -8.24 18.17 -18.76
N GLU A 27 -7.34 18.46 -19.70
CA GLU A 27 -7.00 17.57 -20.81
C GLU A 27 -6.20 16.37 -20.34
N THR A 28 -6.45 15.21 -20.95
CA THR A 28 -5.94 13.93 -20.49
C THR A 28 -5.07 13.24 -21.53
N VAL A 29 -3.94 12.70 -21.07
CA VAL A 29 -3.02 11.91 -21.89
C VAL A 29 -3.00 10.46 -21.41
N ALA A 30 -3.35 9.53 -22.28
CA ALA A 30 -3.16 8.09 -22.08
C ALA A 30 -1.80 7.65 -22.59
N VAL A 31 -1.16 6.75 -21.86
CA VAL A 31 -0.07 5.91 -22.37
C VAL A 31 -0.59 4.50 -22.63
N HIS A 32 -0.01 3.80 -23.62
CA HIS A 32 -0.41 2.43 -23.90
C HIS A 32 0.73 1.57 -24.46
N SER A 33 0.67 0.27 -24.15
CA SER A 33 1.44 -0.75 -24.87
C SER A 33 0.84 -0.99 -26.26
N VAL A 34 1.55 -1.72 -27.13
CA VAL A 34 1.01 -2.14 -28.44
C VAL A 34 -0.26 -3.00 -28.28
N ALA A 35 -0.29 -3.89 -27.28
CA ALA A 35 -1.43 -4.75 -27.01
C ALA A 35 -2.67 -3.97 -26.52
N ASP A 36 -2.45 -2.83 -25.85
CA ASP A 36 -3.52 -1.98 -25.32
C ASP A 36 -3.92 -0.85 -26.29
N ALA A 37 -3.43 -0.82 -27.53
CA ALA A 37 -3.67 0.28 -28.47
C ALA A 37 -5.15 0.53 -28.82
N GLN A 38 -6.04 -0.44 -28.52
CA GLN A 38 -7.49 -0.35 -28.70
C GLN A 38 -8.25 -0.47 -27.37
N ALA A 39 -7.56 -0.25 -26.24
CA ALA A 39 -8.19 -0.30 -24.93
C ALA A 39 -9.11 0.92 -24.70
N GLN A 40 -10.10 0.76 -23.83
CA GLN A 40 -11.08 1.81 -23.54
C GLN A 40 -10.43 3.12 -23.06
N HIS A 41 -9.38 3.05 -22.24
CA HIS A 41 -8.71 4.25 -21.71
C HIS A 41 -7.98 5.04 -22.80
N VAL A 42 -7.49 4.36 -23.85
CA VAL A 42 -6.87 4.99 -25.02
C VAL A 42 -7.91 5.78 -25.81
N HIS A 43 -9.10 5.20 -26.01
CA HIS A 43 -10.21 5.87 -26.71
C HIS A 43 -10.84 7.02 -25.90
N MET A 44 -10.70 6.99 -24.58
CA MET A 44 -11.29 7.99 -23.69
C MET A 44 -10.44 9.27 -23.56
N ALA A 45 -9.13 9.16 -23.74
CA ALA A 45 -8.19 10.26 -23.58
C ALA A 45 -8.25 11.25 -24.76
N ASP A 46 -7.92 12.50 -24.48
CA ASP A 46 -7.79 13.54 -25.52
C ASP A 46 -6.55 13.31 -26.39
N ILE A 47 -5.48 12.82 -25.77
CA ILE A 47 -4.23 12.44 -26.42
C ILE A 47 -3.87 11.02 -25.99
N ALA A 48 -3.45 10.18 -26.94
CA ALA A 48 -2.90 8.87 -26.65
C ALA A 48 -1.50 8.71 -27.26
N LEU A 49 -0.55 8.26 -26.45
CA LEU A 49 0.83 8.02 -26.86
C LEU A 49 1.21 6.55 -26.64
N PRO A 50 1.84 5.87 -27.62
CA PRO A 50 2.44 4.58 -27.37
C PRO A 50 3.62 4.74 -26.41
N LEU A 51 3.76 3.82 -25.47
CA LEU A 51 4.96 3.74 -24.64
C LEU A 51 6.15 3.35 -25.53
N GLY A 52 7.20 4.17 -25.47
CA GLY A 52 8.49 3.85 -26.06
C GLY A 52 9.24 2.78 -25.26
N GLY A 53 10.48 2.48 -25.66
CA GLY A 53 11.34 1.54 -24.93
C GLY A 53 10.78 0.12 -24.91
N SER A 54 10.61 -0.43 -23.71
CA SER A 54 10.08 -1.79 -23.49
C SER A 54 8.58 -1.92 -23.80
N GLY A 55 7.84 -0.80 -23.87
CA GLY A 55 6.39 -0.80 -23.96
C GLY A 55 5.68 -1.22 -22.67
N ASP A 56 6.41 -1.32 -21.55
CA ASP A 56 5.90 -1.68 -20.23
C ASP A 56 5.50 -0.44 -19.43
N TYR A 57 4.37 -0.52 -18.70
CA TYR A 57 3.91 0.53 -17.78
C TYR A 57 4.82 0.70 -16.55
N LEU A 58 5.78 -0.21 -16.33
CA LEU A 58 6.83 -0.12 -15.32
C LEU A 58 8.07 0.66 -15.78
N ASP A 59 8.14 1.05 -17.06
CA ASP A 59 9.25 1.80 -17.64
C ASP A 59 9.14 3.29 -17.25
N LYS A 60 9.76 3.64 -16.11
CA LYS A 60 9.72 4.99 -15.53
C LYS A 60 10.18 6.05 -16.51
N GLU A 61 11.27 5.78 -17.22
CA GLU A 61 11.86 6.71 -18.18
C GLU A 61 10.94 6.94 -19.38
N ALA A 62 10.34 5.88 -19.93
CA ALA A 62 9.38 6.00 -21.01
C ALA A 62 8.12 6.78 -20.59
N VAL A 63 7.60 6.55 -19.39
CA VAL A 63 6.42 7.27 -18.87
C VAL A 63 6.72 8.76 -18.67
N VAL A 64 7.85 9.10 -18.05
CA VAL A 64 8.27 10.51 -17.86
C VAL A 64 8.50 11.19 -19.21
N ALA A 65 9.16 10.52 -20.16
CA ALA A 65 9.37 11.05 -21.50
C ALA A 65 8.05 11.34 -22.23
N ALA A 66 7.06 10.45 -22.10
CA ALA A 66 5.74 10.67 -22.68
C ALA A 66 5.00 11.86 -22.04
N ALA A 67 5.14 12.07 -20.73
CA ALA A 67 4.54 13.21 -20.05
C ALA A 67 5.16 14.54 -20.51
N VAL A 68 6.49 14.59 -20.62
CA VAL A 68 7.21 15.76 -21.13
C VAL A 68 6.85 16.03 -22.60
N ALA A 69 6.86 15.01 -23.45
CA ALA A 69 6.56 15.15 -24.88
C ALA A 69 5.11 15.59 -25.14
N SER A 70 4.17 15.15 -24.30
CA SER A 70 2.78 15.58 -24.35
C SER A 70 2.53 16.93 -23.70
N GLY A 71 3.51 17.56 -23.06
CA GLY A 71 3.32 18.82 -22.32
C GLY A 71 2.35 18.69 -21.15
N ALA A 72 2.21 17.50 -20.56
CA ALA A 72 1.50 17.33 -19.31
C ALA A 72 2.22 18.11 -18.19
N GLU A 73 1.47 18.63 -17.22
CA GLU A 73 2.03 19.33 -16.06
C GLU A 73 2.14 18.42 -14.83
N ALA A 74 1.41 17.30 -14.85
CA ALA A 74 1.37 16.35 -13.76
C ALA A 74 1.12 14.92 -14.26
N ILE A 75 1.53 13.94 -13.45
CA ILE A 75 1.29 12.52 -13.67
C ILE A 75 0.42 11.96 -12.55
N HIS A 76 -0.69 11.34 -12.91
CA HIS A 76 -1.51 10.55 -12.00
C HIS A 76 -1.18 9.06 -12.19
N PRO A 77 -0.72 8.34 -11.15
CA PRO A 77 -0.25 6.97 -11.32
C PRO A 77 -1.34 5.90 -11.18
N GLY A 78 -2.60 6.27 -10.88
CA GLY A 78 -3.62 5.30 -10.47
C GLY A 78 -3.18 4.47 -9.26
N TYR A 79 -3.43 3.16 -9.30
CA TYR A 79 -2.94 2.18 -8.33
C TYR A 79 -2.15 1.08 -9.05
N GLY A 80 -1.30 0.35 -8.31
CA GLY A 80 -0.36 -0.62 -8.91
C GLY A 80 0.71 0.06 -9.78
N PHE A 81 1.41 -0.72 -10.60
CA PHE A 81 2.52 -0.25 -11.43
C PHE A 81 3.53 0.62 -10.66
N LEU A 82 3.63 1.91 -11.00
CA LEU A 82 4.58 2.87 -10.44
C LEU A 82 4.00 3.74 -9.31
N SER A 83 2.74 3.52 -8.90
CA SER A 83 2.04 4.36 -7.91
C SER A 83 2.69 4.41 -6.53
N GLU A 84 3.39 3.36 -6.12
CA GLU A 84 4.11 3.29 -4.84
C GLU A 84 5.64 3.18 -5.05
N ASN A 85 6.14 3.68 -6.19
CA ASN A 85 7.58 3.67 -6.48
C ASN A 85 8.22 5.02 -6.14
N PRO A 86 9.02 5.14 -5.06
CA PRO A 86 9.55 6.44 -4.64
C PRO A 86 10.58 7.02 -5.63
N ASP A 87 11.27 6.16 -6.39
CA ASP A 87 12.21 6.61 -7.41
C ASP A 87 11.47 7.15 -8.64
N PHE A 88 10.26 6.65 -8.92
CA PHE A 88 9.39 7.23 -9.94
C PHE A 88 8.96 8.64 -9.55
N VAL A 89 8.52 8.86 -8.30
CA VAL A 89 8.19 10.21 -7.79
C VAL A 89 9.38 11.17 -7.99
N THR A 90 10.58 10.73 -7.61
CA THR A 90 11.81 11.51 -7.79
C THR A 90 12.08 11.84 -9.27
N ALA A 91 11.86 10.89 -10.17
CA ALA A 91 12.04 11.10 -11.61
C ALA A 91 10.99 12.07 -12.21
N VAL A 92 9.74 12.00 -11.76
CA VAL A 92 8.67 12.92 -12.16
C VAL A 92 9.03 14.35 -11.74
N GLU A 93 9.42 14.54 -10.48
CA GLU A 93 9.80 15.86 -9.94
C GLU A 93 11.06 16.42 -10.61
N ALA A 94 12.06 15.57 -10.87
CA ALA A 94 13.28 15.96 -11.60
C ALA A 94 13.00 16.43 -13.04
N ALA A 95 11.92 15.95 -13.65
CA ALA A 95 11.44 16.40 -14.97
C ALA A 95 10.61 17.69 -14.90
N GLY A 96 10.44 18.29 -13.71
CA GLY A 96 9.63 19.49 -13.51
C GLY A 96 8.12 19.25 -13.53
N LEU A 97 7.69 17.99 -13.40
CA LEU A 97 6.29 17.58 -13.39
C LEU A 97 5.81 17.38 -11.94
N VAL A 98 4.50 17.48 -11.71
CA VAL A 98 3.91 17.15 -10.41
C VAL A 98 3.49 15.67 -10.37
N PHE A 99 3.95 14.94 -9.35
CA PHE A 99 3.37 13.64 -9.02
C PHE A 99 2.06 13.82 -8.23
N ILE A 100 0.95 13.28 -8.75
CA ILE A 100 -0.36 13.33 -8.07
C ILE A 100 -0.46 12.12 -7.13
N GLY A 101 0.12 12.27 -5.94
CA GLY A 101 0.17 11.23 -4.91
C GLY A 101 1.03 11.67 -3.72
N PRO A 102 1.35 10.74 -2.80
CA PRO A 102 2.20 11.05 -1.66
C PRO A 102 3.65 11.33 -2.07
N PRO A 103 4.41 12.05 -1.23
CA PRO A 103 5.81 12.33 -1.50
C PRO A 103 6.67 11.07 -1.36
N ALA A 104 7.85 11.08 -1.99
CA ALA A 104 8.73 9.92 -2.08
C ALA A 104 9.21 9.41 -0.70
N ASP A 105 9.39 10.32 0.27
CA ASP A 105 9.76 10.02 1.64
C ASP A 105 8.64 9.29 2.40
N ALA A 106 7.38 9.71 2.26
CA ALA A 106 6.23 9.01 2.82
C ALA A 106 6.10 7.59 2.26
N ILE A 107 6.31 7.42 0.94
CA ILE A 107 6.31 6.08 0.31
C ILE A 107 7.45 5.22 0.88
N ARG A 108 8.66 5.78 1.03
CA ARG A 108 9.81 5.06 1.60
C ARG A 108 9.58 4.67 3.06
N ALA A 109 9.00 5.57 3.86
CA ALA A 109 8.69 5.32 5.26
C ALA A 109 7.74 4.12 5.46
N MET A 110 6.83 3.92 4.50
CA MET A 110 5.85 2.82 4.55
C MET A 110 6.25 1.57 3.76
N GLY A 111 7.36 1.61 3.00
CA GLY A 111 7.77 0.51 2.12
C GLY A 111 8.38 -0.70 2.82
N LEU A 112 9.01 -0.52 3.98
CA LEU A 112 9.59 -1.61 4.78
C LEU A 112 8.75 -1.86 6.03
N LYS A 113 8.25 -3.10 6.20
CA LYS A 113 7.28 -3.44 7.23
C LYS A 113 7.76 -3.21 8.67
N ASP A 114 9.02 -3.46 8.96
CA ASP A 114 9.61 -3.25 10.28
C ASP A 114 9.74 -1.75 10.60
N ALA A 115 10.35 -0.98 9.70
CA ALA A 115 10.53 0.46 9.88
C ALA A 115 9.18 1.18 9.98
N ALA A 116 8.22 0.79 9.13
CA ALA A 116 6.85 1.28 9.19
C ALA A 116 6.19 0.95 10.53
N LYS A 117 6.35 -0.29 11.04
CA LYS A 117 5.77 -0.69 12.33
C LYS A 117 6.36 0.05 13.51
N THR A 118 7.68 0.18 13.58
CA THR A 118 8.35 0.95 14.63
C THR A 118 7.88 2.41 14.59
N LEU A 119 7.84 3.01 13.40
CA LEU A 119 7.36 4.38 13.24
C LEU A 119 5.91 4.57 13.69
N MET A 120 5.03 3.61 13.37
CA MET A 120 3.63 3.63 13.80
C MET A 120 3.50 3.43 15.32
N GLN A 121 4.28 2.52 15.91
CA GLN A 121 4.30 2.33 17.36
C GLN A 121 4.78 3.56 18.12
N ASP A 122 5.87 4.19 17.64
CA ASP A 122 6.40 5.42 18.22
C ASP A 122 5.40 6.59 18.12
N ALA A 123 4.53 6.55 17.10
CA ALA A 123 3.42 7.49 16.92
C ALA A 123 2.15 7.13 17.72
N GLY A 124 2.16 6.04 18.51
CA GLY A 124 1.01 5.58 19.29
C GLY A 124 -0.10 4.94 18.44
N VAL A 125 0.19 4.58 17.19
CA VAL A 125 -0.74 3.86 16.31
C VAL A 125 -0.69 2.36 16.66
N PRO A 126 -1.83 1.72 16.98
CA PRO A 126 -1.86 0.30 17.29
C PRO A 126 -1.34 -0.55 16.12
N VAL A 127 -0.43 -1.48 16.42
CA VAL A 127 0.06 -2.47 15.46
C VAL A 127 -0.14 -3.87 16.03
N VAL A 128 -0.25 -4.87 15.16
CA VAL A 128 -0.30 -6.28 15.58
C VAL A 128 0.91 -6.59 16.46
N PRO A 129 0.71 -7.12 17.68
CA PRO A 129 1.79 -7.50 18.57
C PRO A 129 2.81 -8.40 17.87
N GLY A 130 4.08 -8.10 18.01
CA GLY A 130 5.10 -8.84 17.29
C GLY A 130 6.52 -8.32 17.50
N TYR A 131 7.48 -9.16 17.13
CA TYR A 131 8.89 -8.83 17.06
C TYR A 131 9.28 -8.43 15.64
N HIS A 132 9.87 -7.26 15.54
CA HIS A 132 10.35 -6.65 14.30
C HIS A 132 11.72 -5.99 14.50
N GLY A 133 12.48 -6.45 15.50
CA GLY A 133 13.82 -5.96 15.79
C GLY A 133 14.86 -6.47 14.78
N GLY A 134 16.02 -5.79 14.75
CA GLY A 134 17.11 -6.10 13.82
C GLY A 134 17.90 -7.38 14.13
N ASP A 135 17.79 -7.93 15.35
CA ASP A 135 18.45 -9.19 15.71
C ASP A 135 17.67 -10.37 15.10
N GLN A 136 18.34 -11.13 14.24
CA GLN A 136 17.78 -12.26 13.48
C GLN A 136 18.33 -13.61 13.96
N ASP A 137 18.99 -13.66 15.13
CA ASP A 137 19.36 -14.94 15.74
C ASP A 137 18.10 -15.80 15.93
N PRO A 138 18.06 -17.05 15.41
CA PRO A 138 16.91 -17.95 15.57
C PRO A 138 16.44 -18.13 17.01
N LYS A 139 17.35 -18.05 18.00
CA LYS A 139 17.00 -18.14 19.43
C LYS A 139 16.27 -16.90 19.92
N VAL A 140 16.65 -15.71 19.45
CA VAL A 140 15.97 -14.45 19.79
C VAL A 140 14.57 -14.47 19.19
N LEU A 141 14.44 -14.90 17.93
CA LEU A 141 13.15 -15.02 17.25
C LEU A 141 12.23 -16.05 17.91
N ALA A 142 12.76 -17.20 18.34
CA ALA A 142 11.99 -18.22 19.07
C ALA A 142 11.52 -17.70 20.44
N LYS A 143 12.41 -17.04 21.20
CA LYS A 143 12.04 -16.42 22.48
C LYS A 143 10.94 -15.37 22.30
N ALA A 144 11.04 -14.55 21.25
CA ALA A 144 10.01 -13.58 20.94
C ALA A 144 8.66 -14.25 20.61
N ALA A 145 8.67 -15.36 19.87
CA ALA A 145 7.46 -16.14 19.61
C ALA A 145 6.82 -16.68 20.89
N ASP A 146 7.64 -17.18 21.84
CA ASP A 146 7.17 -17.62 23.15
C ASP A 146 6.55 -16.47 23.96
N GLU A 147 7.17 -15.28 23.94
CA GLU A 147 6.68 -14.08 24.64
C GLU A 147 5.38 -13.53 24.03
N ILE A 148 5.23 -13.58 22.70
CA ILE A 148 3.98 -13.22 22.00
C ILE A 148 2.87 -14.25 22.28
N GLY A 149 3.26 -15.52 22.41
CA GLY A 149 2.38 -16.66 22.58
C GLY A 149 1.81 -17.17 21.26
N TYR A 150 1.79 -18.49 21.10
CA TYR A 150 1.29 -19.17 19.92
C TYR A 150 -0.26 -19.12 19.82
N PRO A 151 -0.85 -19.22 18.61
CA PRO A 151 -0.17 -19.28 17.32
C PRO A 151 0.48 -17.94 16.92
N VAL A 152 1.59 -18.04 16.18
CA VAL A 152 2.33 -16.89 15.61
C VAL A 152 2.45 -17.02 14.09
N LEU A 153 2.66 -15.88 13.43
CA LEU A 153 2.87 -15.79 12.00
C LEU A 153 4.26 -15.23 11.72
N ILE A 154 5.12 -16.02 11.09
CA ILE A 154 6.42 -15.58 10.57
C ILE A 154 6.17 -14.91 9.23
N LYS A 155 6.68 -13.69 9.02
CA LYS A 155 6.54 -12.94 7.77
C LYS A 155 7.89 -12.47 7.24
N ALA A 156 8.18 -12.66 5.96
CA ALA A 156 9.31 -12.01 5.31
C ALA A 156 9.16 -10.47 5.37
N ARG A 157 10.24 -9.78 5.77
CA ARG A 157 10.30 -8.32 5.95
C ARG A 157 9.96 -7.57 4.66
N ALA A 158 10.62 -7.94 3.56
CA ALA A 158 10.43 -7.35 2.24
C ALA A 158 9.27 -8.00 1.42
N GLY A 159 8.53 -8.93 2.01
CA GLY A 159 7.53 -9.72 1.27
C GLY A 159 6.20 -8.99 1.03
N GLY A 160 5.51 -9.30 -0.06
CA GLY A 160 4.17 -8.78 -0.40
C GLY A 160 3.24 -9.85 -0.99
N GLY A 161 1.93 -9.59 -0.99
CA GLY A 161 0.93 -10.46 -1.65
C GLY A 161 0.81 -11.87 -1.04
N GLY A 162 1.08 -12.02 0.26
CA GLY A 162 0.94 -13.28 1.00
C GLY A 162 2.08 -14.29 0.84
N LYS A 163 3.13 -13.95 0.07
CA LYS A 163 4.34 -14.78 -0.07
C LYS A 163 5.26 -14.62 1.15
N GLY A 164 5.99 -15.68 1.52
CA GLY A 164 6.92 -15.67 2.65
C GLY A 164 6.26 -15.60 4.02
N MET A 165 5.03 -16.12 4.17
CA MET A 165 4.34 -16.22 5.46
C MET A 165 4.27 -17.68 5.94
N ARG A 166 4.48 -17.93 7.24
CA ARG A 166 4.34 -19.25 7.87
C ARG A 166 3.59 -19.14 9.18
N LEU A 167 2.41 -19.77 9.25
CA LEU A 167 1.71 -19.98 10.51
C LEU A 167 2.44 -21.05 11.32
N VAL A 168 2.63 -20.79 12.60
CA VAL A 168 3.19 -21.75 13.56
C VAL A 168 2.23 -21.82 14.73
N ASP A 169 1.65 -23.00 14.95
CA ASP A 169 0.74 -23.27 16.05
C ASP A 169 1.45 -23.88 17.26
N ASP A 170 2.45 -24.74 17.04
CA ASP A 170 3.23 -25.40 18.09
C ASP A 170 4.69 -24.86 18.12
N PRO A 171 5.23 -24.52 19.30
CA PRO A 171 6.64 -24.14 19.45
C PRO A 171 7.64 -25.11 18.80
N SER A 172 7.36 -26.42 18.77
CA SER A 172 8.25 -27.42 18.18
C SER A 172 8.49 -27.23 16.68
N ASP A 173 7.52 -26.63 15.99
CA ASP A 173 7.56 -26.43 14.53
C ASP A 173 8.25 -25.12 14.13
N PHE A 174 8.52 -24.24 15.10
CA PHE A 174 8.99 -22.89 14.85
C PHE A 174 10.30 -22.84 14.06
N HIS A 175 11.27 -23.67 14.41
CA HIS A 175 12.60 -23.63 13.77
C HIS A 175 12.52 -24.01 12.28
N ALA A 176 11.78 -25.06 11.94
CA ALA A 176 11.59 -25.49 10.56
C ALA A 176 10.79 -24.46 9.74
N ALA A 177 9.77 -23.85 10.35
CA ALA A 177 9.00 -22.79 9.72
C ALA A 177 9.86 -21.53 9.46
N LEU A 178 10.72 -21.17 10.41
CA LEU A 178 11.63 -20.03 10.31
C LEU A 178 12.62 -20.20 9.15
N GLU A 179 13.32 -21.34 9.08
CA GLU A 179 14.24 -21.63 7.97
C GLU A 179 13.55 -21.56 6.61
N SER A 180 12.32 -22.08 6.53
CA SER A 180 11.50 -22.04 5.33
C SER A 180 11.16 -20.61 4.91
N ALA A 181 10.79 -19.75 5.87
CA ALA A 181 10.46 -18.36 5.62
C ALA A 181 11.69 -17.54 5.18
N ILE A 182 12.84 -17.71 5.86
CA ILE A 182 14.11 -17.04 5.50
C ILE A 182 14.52 -17.38 4.07
N ARG A 183 14.47 -18.67 3.71
CA ARG A 183 14.85 -19.12 2.36
C ARG A 183 13.92 -18.56 1.28
N GLU A 184 12.60 -18.55 1.53
CA GLU A 184 11.65 -17.96 0.59
C GLU A 184 11.84 -16.44 0.45
N GLY A 185 12.10 -15.76 1.57
CA GLY A 185 12.42 -14.34 1.61
C GLY A 185 13.62 -13.99 0.73
N ALA A 186 14.74 -14.68 0.96
CA ALA A 186 15.97 -14.49 0.20
C ALA A 186 15.78 -14.80 -1.30
N ALA A 187 15.08 -15.89 -1.63
CA ALA A 187 14.87 -16.29 -3.02
C ALA A 187 13.92 -15.36 -3.79
N SER A 188 12.88 -14.84 -3.12
CA SER A 188 11.82 -14.06 -3.78
C SER A 188 12.06 -12.56 -3.74
N PHE A 189 12.77 -12.07 -2.71
CA PHE A 189 12.92 -10.64 -2.42
C PHE A 189 14.37 -10.20 -2.20
N GLY A 190 15.33 -11.14 -2.24
CA GLY A 190 16.74 -10.84 -1.96
C GLY A 190 17.03 -10.52 -0.49
N ASP A 191 16.04 -10.70 0.40
CA ASP A 191 16.14 -10.38 1.83
C ASP A 191 15.59 -11.55 2.68
N GLY A 192 16.45 -12.12 3.51
CA GLY A 192 16.12 -13.22 4.41
C GLY A 192 15.57 -12.79 5.78
N HIS A 193 15.48 -11.49 6.08
CA HIS A 193 14.97 -11.03 7.36
C HIS A 193 13.47 -11.32 7.52
N VAL A 194 13.08 -11.65 8.75
CA VAL A 194 11.69 -11.98 9.10
C VAL A 194 11.18 -11.16 10.28
N LEU A 195 9.86 -11.12 10.40
CA LEU A 195 9.08 -10.59 11.51
C LEU A 195 8.29 -11.72 12.14
N ILE A 196 8.08 -11.67 13.44
CA ILE A 196 7.20 -12.60 14.17
C ILE A 196 6.01 -11.80 14.68
N GLU A 197 4.80 -12.19 14.32
CA GLU A 197 3.58 -11.50 14.74
C GLU A 197 2.60 -12.47 15.38
N LYS A 198 1.73 -11.95 16.25
CA LYS A 198 0.60 -12.72 16.74
C LYS A 198 -0.28 -13.13 15.55
N TYR A 199 -0.64 -14.40 15.47
CA TYR A 199 -1.62 -14.84 14.48
C TYR A 199 -3.03 -14.52 14.99
N ILE A 200 -3.78 -13.76 14.19
CA ILE A 200 -5.17 -13.42 14.45
C ILE A 200 -6.04 -14.44 13.70
N ALA A 201 -6.74 -15.29 14.46
CA ALA A 201 -7.47 -16.43 13.91
C ALA A 201 -8.79 -16.04 13.21
N ALA A 202 -9.45 -14.98 13.67
CA ALA A 202 -10.66 -14.43 13.06
C ALA A 202 -10.40 -12.99 12.59
N PRO A 203 -9.50 -12.76 11.62
CA PRO A 203 -9.10 -11.42 11.24
C PRO A 203 -10.23 -10.74 10.48
N ARG A 204 -10.60 -9.53 10.91
CA ARG A 204 -11.27 -8.56 10.05
C ARG A 204 -10.20 -7.66 9.42
N HIS A 205 -10.23 -7.53 8.10
CA HIS A 205 -9.39 -6.59 7.38
C HIS A 205 -10.18 -5.29 7.26
N ILE A 206 -9.83 -4.31 8.08
CA ILE A 206 -10.47 -3.00 8.12
C ILE A 206 -9.49 -1.97 7.61
N GLU A 207 -9.93 -1.06 6.77
CA GLU A 207 -9.06 -0.02 6.23
C GLU A 207 -9.73 1.34 6.29
N VAL A 208 -8.96 2.38 6.59
CA VAL A 208 -9.46 3.76 6.69
C VAL A 208 -8.96 4.58 5.53
N GLN A 209 -9.89 5.20 4.81
CA GLN A 209 -9.56 6.16 3.76
C GLN A 209 -9.09 7.47 4.38
N ILE A 210 -7.96 7.99 3.92
CA ILE A 210 -7.45 9.30 4.31
C ILE A 210 -7.32 10.23 3.11
N PHE A 211 -7.42 11.52 3.36
CA PHE A 211 -7.02 12.61 2.46
C PHE A 211 -6.19 13.61 3.25
N ALA A 212 -5.04 13.98 2.70
CA ALA A 212 -4.12 14.94 3.30
C ALA A 212 -3.72 16.03 2.28
N ASP A 213 -3.67 17.27 2.73
CA ASP A 213 -3.23 18.40 1.93
C ASP A 213 -1.80 18.86 2.30
N LYS A 214 -1.23 19.75 1.49
CA LYS A 214 0.12 20.30 1.72
C LYS A 214 0.16 21.35 2.84
N ALA A 215 -0.98 21.76 3.39
CA ALA A 215 -1.08 22.69 4.52
C ALA A 215 -1.11 21.96 5.88
N GLY A 216 -1.05 20.64 5.89
CA GLY A 216 -1.07 19.79 7.09
C GLY A 216 -2.48 19.37 7.52
N GLY A 217 -3.51 19.70 6.73
CA GLY A 217 -4.85 19.19 6.90
C GLY A 217 -4.91 17.70 6.57
N VAL A 218 -5.48 16.91 7.48
CA VAL A 218 -5.71 15.47 7.28
C VAL A 218 -7.13 15.14 7.75
N VAL A 219 -7.89 14.47 6.89
CA VAL A 219 -9.23 13.97 7.17
C VAL A 219 -9.34 12.50 6.79
N HIS A 220 -10.26 11.78 7.45
CA HIS A 220 -10.63 10.43 7.04
C HIS A 220 -12.00 10.44 6.35
N MET A 221 -12.23 9.47 5.46
CA MET A 221 -13.53 9.18 4.84
C MET A 221 -14.05 7.82 5.32
N PHE A 222 -14.06 7.66 6.64
CA PHE A 222 -14.46 6.44 7.35
C PHE A 222 -13.67 5.19 6.92
N GLU A 223 -14.12 4.05 7.41
CA GLU A 223 -13.55 2.73 7.19
C GLU A 223 -14.30 1.92 6.13
N ARG A 224 -13.60 0.91 5.60
CA ARG A 224 -14.14 -0.15 4.76
C ARG A 224 -13.80 -1.50 5.38
N ASP A 225 -14.71 -2.45 5.22
CA ASP A 225 -14.44 -3.86 5.51
C ASP A 225 -14.02 -4.56 4.22
N CYS A 226 -12.82 -5.12 4.21
CA CYS A 226 -12.23 -5.87 3.10
C CYS A 226 -11.91 -7.32 3.50
N THR A 227 -12.63 -7.87 4.48
CA THR A 227 -12.40 -9.20 5.06
C THR A 227 -12.71 -10.32 4.07
N MET A 228 -13.65 -10.11 3.15
CA MET A 228 -14.03 -11.09 2.14
C MET A 228 -12.96 -11.22 1.06
N GLN A 229 -12.03 -12.15 1.30
CA GLN A 229 -10.85 -12.37 0.48
C GLN A 229 -10.77 -13.79 -0.06
N ARG A 230 -10.09 -13.94 -1.21
CA ARG A 230 -9.67 -15.25 -1.74
C ARG A 230 -8.16 -15.21 -1.98
N ARG A 231 -7.42 -16.11 -1.34
CA ARG A 231 -5.93 -16.16 -1.41
C ARG A 231 -5.28 -14.80 -1.06
N HIS A 232 -5.77 -14.16 0.00
CA HIS A 232 -5.29 -12.85 0.47
C HIS A 232 -5.48 -11.68 -0.51
N GLN A 233 -6.40 -11.82 -1.47
CA GLN A 233 -6.82 -10.73 -2.35
C GLN A 233 -8.27 -10.37 -2.05
N LYS A 234 -8.55 -9.06 -1.98
CA LYS A 234 -9.88 -8.51 -1.74
C LYS A 234 -10.81 -8.89 -2.90
N VAL A 235 -12.02 -9.34 -2.56
CA VAL A 235 -13.03 -9.79 -3.53
C VAL A 235 -14.31 -8.98 -3.39
N ILE A 236 -14.69 -8.68 -2.14
CA ILE A 236 -15.84 -7.82 -1.82
C ILE A 236 -15.39 -6.86 -0.73
N GLU A 237 -15.67 -5.58 -0.94
CA GLU A 237 -15.43 -4.51 0.01
C GLU A 237 -16.75 -3.80 0.35
N GLU A 238 -16.96 -3.51 1.64
CA GLU A 238 -18.19 -2.86 2.14
C GLU A 238 -17.85 -1.57 2.91
N ALA A 239 -18.72 -0.55 2.80
CA ALA A 239 -18.55 0.73 3.47
C ALA A 239 -19.91 1.29 3.96
N PRO A 240 -20.03 1.73 5.23
CA PRO A 240 -19.07 1.52 6.32
C PRO A 240 -18.96 0.04 6.71
N ALA A 241 -17.99 -0.32 7.56
CA ALA A 241 -17.77 -1.71 7.96
C ALA A 241 -18.99 -2.26 8.74
N PRO A 242 -19.60 -3.38 8.31
CA PRO A 242 -20.77 -3.95 8.99
C PRO A 242 -20.47 -4.30 10.45
N GLY A 243 -21.39 -3.96 11.36
CA GLY A 243 -21.28 -4.29 12.79
C GLY A 243 -20.09 -3.63 13.52
N MET A 244 -19.51 -2.57 12.97
CA MET A 244 -18.44 -1.79 13.61
C MET A 244 -19.01 -0.85 14.68
N PRO A 245 -18.66 -1.02 15.97
CA PRO A 245 -19.08 -0.10 17.04
C PRO A 245 -18.50 1.30 16.83
N ASP A 246 -19.24 2.34 17.22
CA ASP A 246 -18.86 3.74 16.96
C ASP A 246 -17.53 4.14 17.63
N GLY A 247 -17.28 3.66 18.86
CA GLY A 247 -16.02 3.92 19.57
C GLY A 247 -14.81 3.29 18.88
N VAL A 248 -14.95 2.05 18.39
CA VAL A 248 -13.90 1.37 17.61
C VAL A 248 -13.65 2.10 16.30
N ARG A 249 -14.71 2.51 15.60
CA ARG A 249 -14.60 3.31 14.36
C ARG A 249 -13.82 4.59 14.60
N ALA A 250 -14.17 5.33 15.66
CA ALA A 250 -13.50 6.57 16.02
C ALA A 250 -12.01 6.32 16.30
N SER A 251 -11.68 5.33 17.13
CA SER A 251 -10.29 4.95 17.44
C SER A 251 -9.47 4.61 16.19
N MET A 252 -10.01 3.76 15.29
CA MET A 252 -9.34 3.40 14.04
C MET A 252 -9.14 4.59 13.10
N CYS A 253 -10.15 5.47 13.00
CA CYS A 253 -10.06 6.67 12.17
C CYS A 253 -9.02 7.66 12.71
N ASP A 254 -8.98 7.87 14.03
CA ASP A 254 -8.00 8.73 14.68
C ASP A 254 -6.57 8.17 14.54
N ALA A 255 -6.42 6.85 14.66
CA ALA A 255 -5.15 6.15 14.42
C ALA A 255 -4.67 6.33 12.97
N ALA A 256 -5.57 6.22 11.98
CA ALA A 256 -5.24 6.43 10.58
C ALA A 256 -4.83 7.88 10.26
N VAL A 257 -5.53 8.86 10.83
CA VAL A 257 -5.17 10.29 10.72
C VAL A 257 -3.80 10.55 11.36
N THR A 258 -3.54 9.94 12.51
CA THR A 258 -2.25 10.04 13.20
C THR A 258 -1.13 9.45 12.35
N ALA A 259 -1.31 8.24 11.82
CA ALA A 259 -0.36 7.59 10.90
C ALA A 259 -0.01 8.48 9.71
N ALA A 260 -1.02 9.05 9.05
CA ALA A 260 -0.83 9.94 7.91
C ALA A 260 -0.02 11.20 8.26
N ARG A 261 -0.30 11.82 9.41
CA ARG A 261 0.45 13.00 9.89
C ARG A 261 1.90 12.65 10.20
N THR A 262 2.14 11.52 10.85
CA THR A 262 3.48 11.06 11.23
C THR A 262 4.41 10.92 10.03
N ILE A 263 3.90 10.41 8.91
CA ILE A 263 4.70 10.19 7.69
C ILE A 263 4.69 11.38 6.72
N GLY A 264 4.09 12.52 7.10
CA GLY A 264 3.97 13.67 6.20
C GLY A 264 3.18 13.36 4.93
N TYR A 265 2.15 12.50 5.03
CA TYR A 265 1.39 12.05 3.87
C TYR A 265 0.68 13.21 3.17
N THR A 266 0.58 13.16 1.84
CA THR A 266 -0.26 14.09 1.05
C THR A 266 -0.99 13.32 -0.05
N GLY A 267 -2.13 13.83 -0.50
CA GLY A 267 -3.00 13.17 -1.46
C GLY A 267 -3.99 12.20 -0.78
N ALA A 268 -4.44 11.20 -1.53
CA ALA A 268 -5.36 10.17 -1.05
C ALA A 268 -4.57 8.91 -0.69
N GLY A 269 -4.89 8.29 0.45
CA GLY A 269 -4.22 7.08 0.92
C GLY A 269 -5.16 6.20 1.75
N THR A 270 -4.70 5.00 2.09
CA THR A 270 -5.44 4.07 2.92
C THR A 270 -4.52 3.51 3.99
N ILE A 271 -4.99 3.50 5.24
CA ILE A 271 -4.30 2.81 6.35
C ILE A 271 -5.05 1.51 6.63
N GLU A 272 -4.36 0.38 6.46
CA GLU A 272 -4.94 -0.95 6.67
C GLU A 272 -4.67 -1.45 8.10
N PHE A 273 -5.69 -2.04 8.71
CA PHE A 273 -5.67 -2.64 10.02
C PHE A 273 -6.14 -4.10 9.93
N ILE A 274 -5.55 -4.94 10.78
CA ILE A 274 -6.10 -6.26 11.08
C ILE A 274 -6.65 -6.20 12.50
N ALA A 275 -7.95 -6.41 12.64
CA ALA A 275 -8.63 -6.49 13.92
C ALA A 275 -9.03 -7.93 14.22
N ASP A 276 -8.96 -8.33 15.50
CA ASP A 276 -9.45 -9.65 15.91
C ASP A 276 -10.97 -9.62 16.12
N GLY A 277 -11.70 -10.36 15.30
CA GLY A 277 -13.15 -10.49 15.40
C GLY A 277 -13.62 -11.58 16.37
N SER A 278 -12.72 -12.36 16.98
CA SER A 278 -13.07 -13.57 17.74
C SER A 278 -13.93 -13.31 18.99
N ALA A 279 -13.70 -12.17 19.67
CA ALA A 279 -14.43 -11.75 20.87
C ALA A 279 -15.24 -10.46 20.67
N GLY A 280 -15.50 -10.08 19.41
CA GLY A 280 -15.99 -8.75 19.05
C GLY A 280 -14.86 -7.73 18.97
N LEU A 281 -15.12 -6.62 18.27
CA LEU A 281 -14.13 -5.57 18.04
C LEU A 281 -13.96 -4.68 19.28
N ARG A 282 -12.72 -4.28 19.55
CA ARG A 282 -12.33 -3.46 20.70
C ARG A 282 -11.56 -2.22 20.26
N GLU A 283 -11.58 -1.17 21.08
CA GLU A 283 -10.93 0.11 20.77
C GLU A 283 -9.40 0.06 20.86
N ASP A 284 -8.87 -0.90 21.63
CA ASP A 284 -7.44 -1.11 21.89
C ASP A 284 -6.78 -2.13 20.95
N GLY A 285 -7.54 -2.69 20.00
CA GLY A 285 -7.10 -3.77 19.11
C GLY A 285 -7.58 -5.13 19.56
#